data_AF-A0A923J7D1-F1
#
_entry.id   AF-A0A923J7D1-F1
#
_cell.length_a   1.000
_cell.length_b   1.000
_cell.length_c   1.000
_cell.angle_alpha   90.00
_cell.angle_beta   90.00
_cell.angle_gamma   90.00
#
_symmetry.space_group_name_H-M   'P 1'
#
loop_
_entity.id
_entity.type
_entity.pdbx_description
1 polymer ?
#
loop_
_entity_poly.entity_id
_entity_poly.type
_entity_poly.pdbx_seq_one_letter_code
_entity_poly.pdbx_strand_id
1 'polypeptide(L)'
;MDGVPSGTTATCACCGEPQKASDVVRLGCRPDIAVCGGCVYDLAGRLVAGPTITPIFPVNDMAAAREFWTRAGLQVDEYGPEYAFVRYGTAELLHLDLRRDLEPERNAAACYVRVSDPREWQRRWKDRGLPVSDVVVQPWGMVEFSVKDPSGNLIRMGAAAERGPK
;
A
#
# COMPACT_ATOMS: atom_id res chain seq x y z
N MET A 1 -21.58 6.14 -26.11
CA MET A 1 -20.51 7.09 -25.80
C MET A 1 -20.99 7.86 -24.60
N ASP A 2 -20.59 7.45 -23.40
CA ASP A 2 -20.86 8.23 -22.19
C ASP A 2 -19.57 8.21 -21.37
N GLY A 3 -18.73 9.22 -21.60
CA GLY A 3 -17.49 9.42 -20.89
C GLY A 3 -17.78 9.84 -19.45
N VAL A 4 -17.30 9.04 -18.50
CA VAL A 4 -17.24 9.40 -17.08
C VAL A 4 -16.38 10.67 -16.95
N PRO A 5 -16.84 11.75 -16.29
CA PRO A 5 -16.01 12.94 -16.11
C PRO A 5 -14.90 12.61 -15.11
N SER A 6 -13.73 12.26 -15.62
CA SER A 6 -12.49 12.22 -14.84
C SER A 6 -12.08 13.67 -14.55
N GLY A 7 -12.27 14.17 -13.33
CA GLY A 7 -11.65 15.45 -12.97
C GLY A 7 -12.21 16.23 -11.80
N THR A 8 -12.84 15.63 -10.80
CA THR A 8 -13.10 16.38 -9.56
C THR A 8 -11.81 16.50 -8.76
N THR A 9 -11.31 17.73 -8.64
CA THR A 9 -10.18 18.06 -7.78
C THR A 9 -10.68 18.68 -6.47
N ALA A 10 -9.91 18.52 -5.40
CA ALA A 10 -10.16 19.14 -4.11
C ALA A 10 -8.87 19.77 -3.59
N THR A 11 -8.96 20.98 -3.04
CA THR A 11 -7.81 21.64 -2.42
C THR A 11 -7.56 21.07 -1.04
N CYS A 12 -6.33 20.68 -0.76
CA CYS A 12 -5.93 20.24 0.57
C CYS A 12 -5.91 21.43 1.54
N ALA A 13 -6.65 21.35 2.64
CA ALA A 13 -6.68 22.40 3.66
C ALA A 13 -5.37 22.56 4.44
N CYS A 14 -4.45 21.59 4.33
CA CYS A 14 -3.15 21.63 5.00
C CYS A 14 -2.05 22.25 4.13
N CYS A 15 -1.79 21.72 2.94
CA CYS A 15 -0.73 22.25 2.05
C CYS A 15 -1.22 23.28 1.03
N GLY A 16 -2.54 23.45 0.84
CA GLY A 16 -3.10 24.37 -0.17
C GLY A 16 -3.07 23.83 -1.60
N GLU A 17 -2.50 22.65 -1.84
CA GLU A 17 -2.35 22.10 -3.18
C GLU A 17 -3.64 21.44 -3.71
N PRO A 18 -3.94 21.56 -5.02
CA PRO A 18 -5.01 20.80 -5.65
C PRO A 18 -4.66 19.31 -5.72
N GLN A 19 -5.62 18.46 -5.38
CA GLN A 19 -5.46 17.01 -5.37
C GLN A 19 -6.62 16.32 -6.10
N LYS A 20 -6.42 15.09 -6.56
CA LYS A 20 -7.54 14.27 -7.06
C LYS A 20 -8.48 13.98 -5.90
N ALA A 21 -9.79 13.91 -6.17
CA ALA A 21 -10.78 13.55 -5.16
C ALA A 21 -10.49 12.19 -4.48
N SER A 22 -9.85 11.25 -5.17
CA SER A 22 -9.42 9.96 -4.62
C SER A 22 -8.27 10.06 -3.60
N ASP A 23 -7.52 11.16 -3.62
CA ASP A 23 -6.26 11.31 -2.88
C ASP A 23 -6.46 12.20 -1.63
N VAL A 24 -7.71 12.58 -1.34
CA VAL A 24 -8.10 13.37 -0.16
C VAL A 24 -9.09 12.60 0.71
N VAL A 25 -9.02 12.86 2.01
CA VAL A 25 -10.02 12.43 2.99
C VAL A 25 -10.66 13.64 3.63
N ARG A 26 -11.90 13.49 4.10
CA ARG A 26 -12.63 14.55 4.81
C ARG A 26 -12.69 14.25 6.30
N LEU A 27 -12.59 15.27 7.14
CA LEU A 27 -12.68 15.09 8.59
C LEU A 27 -14.11 14.67 8.97
N GLY A 28 -14.25 13.72 9.90
CA GLY A 28 -15.55 13.19 10.29
C GLY A 28 -16.50 14.27 10.83
N CYS A 29 -16.02 15.14 11.72
CA CYS A 29 -16.83 16.22 12.31
C CYS A 29 -16.86 17.51 11.47
N ARG A 30 -15.99 17.62 10.46
CA ARG A 30 -15.82 18.81 9.61
C ARG A 30 -15.66 18.36 8.16
N PRO A 31 -16.74 17.83 7.54
CA PRO A 31 -16.65 17.25 6.20
C PRO A 31 -16.31 18.30 5.13
N ASP A 32 -16.45 19.58 5.42
CA ASP A 32 -15.98 20.69 4.58
C ASP A 32 -14.44 20.72 4.45
N ILE A 33 -13.71 20.22 5.44
CA ILE A 33 -12.25 20.17 5.46
C ILE A 33 -11.78 18.87 4.77
N ALA A 34 -11.10 19.03 3.63
CA ALA A 34 -10.42 17.96 2.93
C ALA A 34 -8.89 18.03 3.18
N VAL A 35 -8.25 16.89 3.44
CA VAL A 35 -6.80 16.80 3.66
C VAL A 35 -6.25 15.70 2.76
N CYS A 36 -5.15 15.96 2.05
CA CYS A 36 -4.53 14.98 1.17
C CYS A 36 -3.82 13.87 1.98
N GLY A 37 -3.69 12.68 1.37
CA GLY A 37 -3.05 11.54 2.00
C GLY A 37 -1.65 11.84 2.54
N GLY A 38 -0.87 12.66 1.83
CA GLY A 38 0.47 13.05 2.28
C GLY A 38 0.49 13.93 3.53
N CYS A 39 -0.40 14.92 3.60
CA CYS A 39 -0.55 15.74 4.81
C CYS A 39 -1.13 14.94 5.98
N VAL A 40 -2.02 13.98 5.74
CA VAL A 40 -2.50 13.06 6.80
C VAL A 40 -1.35 12.21 7.33
N TYR A 41 -0.52 11.65 6.45
CA TYR A 41 0.64 10.85 6.83
C TYR A 41 1.66 11.65 7.65
N ASP A 42 2.01 12.86 7.20
CA ASP A 42 2.91 13.77 7.92
C ASP A 42 2.31 14.20 9.27
N LEU A 43 1.04 14.60 9.31
CA LEU A 43 0.37 14.99 10.55
C LEU A 43 0.28 13.83 11.54
N ALA A 44 -0.03 12.62 11.05
CA ALA A 44 0.00 11.41 11.87
C ALA A 44 1.40 11.20 12.43
N GLY A 45 2.45 11.23 11.60
CA GLY A 45 3.84 11.07 12.06
C GLY A 45 4.29 12.12 13.08
N ARG A 46 3.75 13.34 13.03
CA ARG A 46 4.00 14.37 14.06
C ARG A 46 3.23 14.11 15.36
N LEU A 47 2.02 13.55 15.27
CA LEU A 47 1.18 13.25 16.43
C LEU A 47 1.63 11.97 17.14
N VAL A 48 1.89 10.91 16.38
CA VAL A 48 2.52 9.70 16.88
C VAL A 48 4.02 10.01 16.95
N ALA A 49 4.47 10.60 18.05
CA ALA A 49 5.90 10.80 18.36
C ALA A 49 6.65 9.46 18.60
N GLY A 50 6.20 8.38 17.95
CA GLY A 50 6.65 7.02 18.11
C GLY A 50 7.21 6.48 16.79
N PRO A 51 8.08 5.46 16.88
CA PRO A 51 8.68 4.86 15.69
C PRO A 51 7.62 4.24 14.78
N THR A 52 7.80 4.39 13.47
CA THR A 52 7.11 3.59 12.46
C THR A 52 7.91 2.33 12.16
N ILE A 53 7.26 1.32 11.59
CA ILE A 53 7.91 0.10 11.12
C ILE A 53 7.72 0.03 9.62
N THR A 54 8.84 -0.06 8.89
CA THR A 54 8.85 -0.30 7.45
C THR A 54 9.59 -1.61 7.20
N PRO A 55 8.93 -2.64 6.63
CA PRO A 55 9.60 -3.89 6.33
C PRO A 55 10.64 -3.69 5.22
N ILE A 56 11.73 -4.45 5.32
CA ILE A 56 12.76 -4.53 4.28
C ILE A 56 12.70 -5.96 3.74
N PHE A 57 12.35 -6.11 2.46
CA PHE A 57 12.22 -7.41 1.81
C PHE A 57 13.50 -7.77 1.04
N PRO A 58 14.07 -8.96 1.28
CA PRO A 58 15.13 -9.45 0.45
C PRO A 58 14.57 -9.81 -0.93
N VAL A 59 15.24 -9.35 -1.98
CA VAL A 59 14.88 -9.68 -3.37
C VAL A 59 16.08 -10.31 -4.07
N ASN A 60 15.91 -11.38 -4.84
CA ASN A 60 17.01 -11.99 -5.59
C ASN A 60 17.26 -11.32 -6.96
N ASP A 61 16.25 -10.62 -7.47
CA ASP A 61 16.30 -9.87 -8.72
C ASP A 61 15.55 -8.53 -8.56
N MET A 62 16.31 -7.43 -8.55
CA MET A 62 15.74 -6.07 -8.40
C MET A 62 14.85 -5.67 -9.58
N ALA A 63 15.18 -6.10 -10.80
CA ALA A 63 14.39 -5.76 -11.98
C ALA A 63 13.02 -6.45 -11.94
N ALA A 64 13.00 -7.74 -11.58
CA ALA A 64 11.76 -8.50 -11.40
C ALA A 64 10.90 -7.92 -10.26
N ALA A 65 11.53 -7.53 -9.14
CA ALA A 65 10.84 -6.88 -8.03
C ALA A 65 10.22 -5.54 -8.46
N ARG A 66 10.99 -4.68 -9.15
CA ARG A 66 10.51 -3.40 -9.67
C ARG A 66 9.32 -3.57 -10.60
N GLU A 67 9.38 -4.54 -11.52
CA GLU A 67 8.27 -4.83 -12.42
C GLU A 67 7.01 -5.23 -11.66
N PHE A 68 7.14 -6.14 -10.68
CA PHE A 68 6.03 -6.59 -9.85
C PHE A 68 5.36 -5.43 -9.10
N TRP A 69 6.14 -4.60 -8.40
CA TRP A 69 5.60 -3.50 -7.61
C TRP A 69 5.06 -2.36 -8.47
N THR A 70 5.66 -2.09 -9.62
CA THR A 70 5.12 -1.14 -10.62
C THR A 70 3.81 -1.66 -11.20
N ARG A 71 3.71 -2.96 -11.50
CA ARG A 71 2.46 -3.60 -11.96
C ARG A 71 1.38 -3.57 -10.88
N ALA A 72 1.74 -3.68 -9.60
CA ALA A 72 0.83 -3.43 -8.48
C ALA A 72 0.34 -1.97 -8.42
N GLY A 73 0.88 -1.09 -9.28
CA GLY A 73 0.70 0.35 -9.37
C GLY A 73 1.11 1.08 -8.10
N LEU A 74 2.24 0.64 -7.56
CA LEU A 74 3.05 1.36 -6.59
C LEU A 74 4.23 2.02 -7.31
N GLN A 75 4.82 3.02 -6.67
CA GLN A 75 6.03 3.67 -7.17
C GLN A 75 7.25 2.93 -6.61
N VAL A 76 8.29 2.76 -7.44
CA VAL A 76 9.55 2.15 -7.04
C VAL A 76 10.67 3.16 -7.30
N ASP A 77 11.30 3.63 -6.22
CA ASP A 77 12.40 4.59 -6.27
C ASP A 77 13.70 3.84 -5.93
N GLU A 78 14.52 3.56 -6.94
CA GLU A 78 15.80 2.87 -6.76
C GLU A 78 16.85 3.80 -6.12
N TYR A 79 17.52 3.30 -5.08
CA TYR A 79 18.66 3.93 -4.43
C TYR A 79 19.93 3.13 -4.75
N GLY A 80 20.39 3.31 -5.98
CA GLY A 80 21.46 2.49 -6.54
C GLY A 80 20.99 1.06 -6.88
N PRO A 81 21.93 0.17 -7.22
CA PRO A 81 21.61 -1.13 -7.80
C PRO A 81 21.11 -2.17 -6.79
N GLU A 82 21.28 -1.92 -5.49
CA GLU A 82 21.08 -2.93 -4.44
C GLU A 82 19.93 -2.61 -3.50
N TYR A 83 19.36 -1.41 -3.58
CA TYR A 83 18.32 -0.97 -2.65
C TYR A 83 17.25 -0.16 -3.37
N ALA A 84 15.98 -0.32 -2.99
CA ALA A 84 14.90 0.49 -3.53
C ALA A 84 13.77 0.70 -2.52
N PHE A 85 13.04 1.80 -2.68
CA PHE A 85 11.87 2.13 -1.89
C PHE A 85 10.60 1.84 -2.69
N VAL A 86 9.60 1.21 -2.08
CA VAL A 86 8.27 1.04 -2.67
C VAL A 86 7.29 1.97 -1.95
N ARG A 87 6.60 2.82 -2.71
CA ARG A 87 5.73 3.88 -2.17
C ARG A 87 4.30 3.77 -2.67
N TYR A 88 3.37 4.19 -1.81
CA TYR A 88 1.99 4.48 -2.16
C TYR A 88 1.71 5.97 -1.94
N GLY A 89 1.69 6.74 -3.03
CA GLY A 89 1.68 8.20 -2.94
C GLY A 89 2.95 8.69 -2.25
N THR A 90 2.82 9.48 -1.19
CA THR A 90 3.98 9.98 -0.43
C THR A 90 4.45 9.03 0.67
N ALA A 91 3.72 7.94 0.97
CA ALA A 91 4.06 7.02 2.05
C ALA A 91 5.00 5.92 1.58
N GLU A 92 6.07 5.67 2.36
CA GLU A 92 6.93 4.50 2.20
C GLU A 92 6.21 3.27 2.73
N LEU A 93 5.97 2.30 1.86
CA LEU A 93 5.26 1.07 2.23
C LEU A 93 6.24 -0.03 2.68
N LEU A 94 7.33 -0.19 1.94
CA LEU A 94 8.37 -1.18 2.19
C LEU A 94 9.64 -0.83 1.41
N HIS A 95 10.77 -1.44 1.80
CA HIS A 95 12.02 -1.35 1.05
C HIS A 95 12.39 -2.71 0.44
N LEU A 96 13.23 -2.68 -0.59
CA LEU A 96 13.79 -3.85 -1.27
C LEU A 96 15.31 -3.86 -1.05
N ASP A 97 15.85 -4.99 -0.64
CA ASP A 97 17.28 -5.22 -0.41
C ASP A 97 17.76 -6.39 -1.28
N LEU A 98 18.73 -6.15 -2.17
CA LEU A 98 19.17 -7.16 -3.14
C LEU A 98 20.02 -8.25 -2.48
N ARG A 99 19.55 -9.49 -2.56
CA ARG A 99 20.19 -10.72 -2.05
C ARG A 99 20.20 -11.78 -3.14
N ARG A 100 21.22 -11.72 -4.01
CA ARG A 100 21.30 -12.54 -5.24
C ARG A 100 21.30 -14.05 -4.98
N ASP A 101 21.72 -14.47 -3.78
CA ASP A 101 21.77 -15.86 -3.32
C ASP A 101 20.46 -16.34 -2.66
N LEU A 102 19.45 -15.47 -2.54
CA LEU A 102 18.15 -15.82 -1.99
C LEU A 102 17.42 -16.82 -2.90
N GLU A 103 16.98 -17.94 -2.30
CA GLU A 103 16.09 -18.93 -2.91
C GLU A 103 14.62 -18.57 -2.62
N PRO A 104 13.80 -18.17 -3.60
CA PRO A 104 12.44 -17.69 -3.36
C PRO A 104 11.54 -18.69 -2.63
N GLU A 105 11.69 -19.99 -2.92
CA GLU A 105 10.88 -21.06 -2.32
C GLU A 105 11.17 -21.27 -0.83
N ARG A 106 12.34 -20.82 -0.35
CA ARG A 106 12.76 -20.91 1.05
C ARG A 106 12.67 -19.57 1.78
N ASN A 107 12.26 -18.51 1.08
CA ASN A 107 12.12 -17.20 1.67
C ASN A 107 10.92 -17.18 2.65
N ALA A 108 11.22 -16.90 3.92
CA ALA A 108 10.23 -16.83 4.99
C ALA A 108 9.84 -15.37 5.35
N ALA A 109 10.39 -14.38 4.63
CA ALA A 109 10.06 -12.99 4.85
C ALA A 109 8.58 -12.74 4.59
N ALA A 110 7.93 -12.04 5.53
CA ALA A 110 6.53 -11.72 5.43
C ALA A 110 6.22 -10.36 6.08
N CYS A 111 5.18 -9.68 5.59
CA CYS A 111 4.61 -8.53 6.27
C CYS A 111 3.07 -8.60 6.27
N TYR A 112 2.49 -7.83 7.18
CA TYR A 112 1.05 -7.61 7.23
C TYR A 112 0.74 -6.14 6.97
N VAL A 113 0.05 -5.87 5.87
CA VAL A 113 -0.37 -4.51 5.49
C VAL A 113 -1.83 -4.34 5.87
N ARG A 114 -2.10 -3.38 6.75
CA ARG A 114 -3.48 -2.97 7.06
C ARG A 114 -4.02 -2.11 5.95
N VAL A 115 -5.19 -2.48 5.44
CA VAL A 115 -5.92 -1.69 4.43
C VAL A 115 -7.36 -1.47 4.88
N SER A 116 -8.02 -0.49 4.28
CA SER A 116 -9.43 -0.18 4.55
C SER A 116 -10.38 -1.24 4.01
N ASP A 117 -10.20 -1.63 2.75
CA ASP A 117 -11.01 -2.65 2.07
C ASP A 117 -10.10 -3.70 1.39
N PRO A 118 -9.86 -4.84 2.05
CA PRO A 118 -9.08 -5.94 1.48
C PRO A 118 -9.67 -6.48 0.16
N ARG A 119 -11.00 -6.43 -0.02
CA ARG A 119 -11.66 -6.94 -1.24
C ARG A 119 -11.43 -6.00 -2.41
N GLU A 120 -11.45 -4.69 -2.18
CA GLU A 120 -11.10 -3.69 -3.20
C GLU A 120 -9.67 -3.85 -3.66
N TRP A 121 -8.72 -3.93 -2.73
CA TRP A 121 -7.30 -4.14 -3.03
C TRP A 121 -7.05 -5.43 -3.81
N GLN A 122 -7.70 -6.53 -3.39
CA GLN A 122 -7.59 -7.81 -4.06
C GLN A 122 -8.07 -7.73 -5.51
N ARG A 123 -9.25 -7.13 -5.76
CA ARG A 123 -9.76 -6.93 -7.13
C ARG A 123 -8.80 -6.10 -7.97
N ARG A 124 -8.35 -4.95 -7.46
CA ARG A 124 -7.42 -4.05 -8.17
C ARG A 124 -6.13 -4.76 -8.57
N TRP A 125 -5.56 -5.59 -7.70
CA TRP A 125 -4.33 -6.32 -7.99
C TRP A 125 -4.57 -7.52 -8.92
N LYS A 126 -5.69 -8.22 -8.75
CA LYS A 126 -6.12 -9.31 -9.64
C LYS A 126 -6.33 -8.80 -11.07
N ASP A 127 -6.98 -7.65 -11.24
CA ASP A 127 -7.22 -7.02 -12.55
C ASP A 127 -5.92 -6.58 -13.24
N ARG A 128 -4.84 -6.40 -12.47
CA ARG A 128 -3.48 -6.11 -12.95
C ARG A 128 -2.65 -7.38 -13.17
N GLY A 129 -3.26 -8.55 -13.04
CA GLY A 129 -2.63 -9.85 -13.27
C GLY A 129 -1.67 -10.30 -12.17
N LEU A 130 -1.78 -9.77 -10.94
CA LEU A 130 -1.01 -10.27 -9.81
C LEU A 130 -1.60 -11.59 -9.29
N PRO A 131 -0.75 -12.53 -8.81
CA PRO A 131 -1.18 -13.84 -8.32
C PRO A 131 -1.72 -13.74 -6.87
N VAL A 132 -2.76 -12.94 -6.68
CA VAL A 132 -3.40 -12.77 -5.37
C VAL A 132 -4.26 -13.99 -5.03
N SER A 133 -4.29 -14.37 -3.75
CA SER A 133 -5.22 -15.38 -3.25
C SER A 133 -6.66 -14.86 -3.23
N ASP A 134 -7.60 -15.76 -2.97
CA ASP A 134 -8.94 -15.36 -2.58
C ASP A 134 -8.93 -14.63 -1.22
N VAL A 135 -9.95 -13.78 -1.02
CA VAL A 135 -10.18 -13.12 0.25
C VAL A 135 -10.84 -14.09 1.22
N VAL A 136 -10.24 -14.26 2.39
CA VAL A 136 -10.71 -15.18 3.44
C VAL A 136 -11.06 -14.39 4.70
N VAL A 137 -12.14 -14.81 5.36
CA VAL A 137 -12.44 -14.39 6.74
C VAL A 137 -11.76 -15.36 7.67
N GLN A 138 -10.76 -14.87 8.41
CA GLN A 138 -9.96 -15.67 9.30
C GLN A 138 -10.67 -15.92 10.64
N PRO A 139 -10.38 -17.04 11.34
CA PRO A 139 -10.96 -17.34 12.65
C PRO A 139 -10.73 -16.27 13.71
N TRP A 140 -9.67 -15.47 13.58
CA TRP A 140 -9.33 -14.35 14.46
C TRP A 140 -9.95 -13.01 14.03
N GLY A 141 -10.98 -13.02 13.18
CA GLY A 141 -11.79 -11.84 12.86
C GLY A 141 -11.19 -10.88 11.83
N MET A 142 -10.23 -11.33 11.01
CA MET A 142 -9.65 -10.54 9.93
C MET A 142 -10.22 -10.96 8.58
N VAL A 143 -10.54 -9.99 7.74
CA VAL A 143 -10.77 -10.20 6.30
C VAL A 143 -9.47 -9.92 5.59
N GLU A 144 -8.90 -10.88 4.88
CA GLU A 144 -7.57 -10.72 4.27
C GLU A 144 -7.35 -11.59 3.03
N PHE A 145 -6.39 -11.19 2.21
CA PHE A 145 -5.83 -11.99 1.12
C PHE A 145 -4.31 -11.93 1.16
N SER A 146 -3.64 -12.76 0.36
CA SER A 146 -2.19 -12.82 0.29
C SER A 146 -1.68 -12.70 -1.15
N VAL A 147 -0.44 -12.25 -1.29
CA VAL A 147 0.35 -12.36 -2.52
C VAL A 147 1.79 -12.68 -2.16
N LYS A 148 2.49 -13.39 -3.04
CA LYS A 148 3.96 -13.49 -3.00
C LYS A 148 4.56 -12.67 -4.13
N ASP A 149 5.61 -11.92 -3.84
CA ASP A 149 6.42 -11.31 -4.89
C ASP A 149 7.33 -12.35 -5.58
N PRO A 150 8.04 -12.00 -6.67
CA PRO A 150 8.91 -12.95 -7.39
C PRO A 150 10.03 -13.57 -6.54
N SER A 151 10.43 -12.91 -5.45
CA SER A 151 11.44 -13.38 -4.51
C SER A 151 10.85 -14.15 -3.33
N GLY A 152 9.55 -14.47 -3.38
CA GLY A 152 8.87 -15.28 -2.38
C GLY A 152 8.45 -14.54 -1.12
N ASN A 153 8.63 -13.21 -1.05
CA ASN A 153 8.20 -12.42 0.11
C ASN A 153 6.67 -12.48 0.22
N LEU A 154 6.15 -12.85 1.40
CA LEU A 154 4.71 -12.97 1.63
C LEU A 154 4.12 -11.65 2.10
N ILE A 155 3.12 -11.14 1.38
CA ILE A 155 2.34 -9.98 1.79
C ILE A 155 0.94 -10.42 2.11
N ARG A 156 0.54 -10.23 3.37
CA ARG A 156 -0.86 -10.38 3.81
C ARG A 156 -1.49 -9.00 3.91
N MET A 157 -2.61 -8.81 3.22
CA MET A 157 -3.34 -7.54 3.22
C MET A 157 -4.70 -7.74 3.87
N GLY A 158 -5.00 -6.98 4.91
CA GLY A 158 -6.24 -7.21 5.64
C GLY A 158 -6.73 -6.08 6.53
N ALA A 159 -7.96 -6.27 6.99
CA ALA A 159 -8.70 -5.39 7.87
C ALA A 159 -9.49 -6.24 8.87
N ALA A 160 -9.86 -5.66 10.02
CA ALA A 160 -10.82 -6.30 10.90
C ALA A 160 -12.18 -6.45 10.17
N ALA A 161 -12.86 -7.58 10.34
CA ALA A 161 -14.22 -7.82 9.87
C ALA A 161 -15.21 -6.97 10.69
N GLU A 162 -15.23 -5.66 10.44
CA GLU A 162 -15.97 -4.64 11.18
C GLU A 162 -15.61 -4.54 12.69
N ARG A 163 -15.14 -3.36 13.10
CA ARG A 163 -15.28 -2.93 14.50
C ARG A 163 -16.73 -2.48 14.66
N GLY A 164 -17.51 -3.16 15.49
CA GLY A 164 -18.76 -2.57 16.02
C GLY A 164 -18.47 -1.19 16.62
N PRO A 165 -19.46 -0.27 16.65
CA PRO A 165 -19.26 1.07 17.18
C PRO A 165 -18.67 1.01 18.59
N LYS A 166 -17.64 1.82 18.82
CA LYS A 166 -17.09 2.06 20.16
C LYS A 166 -17.96 3.06 20.90
#